data_AF-A0A2C9JPX7-F1
#
_entry.id   AF-A0A2C9JPX7-F1
#
_cell.length_a   1.000
_cell.length_b   1.000
_cell.length_c   1.000
_cell.angle_alpha   90.00
_cell.angle_beta   90.00
_cell.angle_gamma   90.00
#
_symmetry.space_group_name_H-M   'P 1'
#
loop_
_entity.id
_entity.type
_entity.pdbx_description
1 polymer ?
#
loop_
_entity_poly.entity_id
_entity_poly.type
_entity_poly.pdbx_seq_one_letter_code
_entity_poly.pdbx_strand_id
1 'polypeptide(L)'
;MTEMVGYDGPVYMTHPTKAICPILLEDYRKITVERKGEVNFFTSEMIKTCMKKVITVNLHQVIQVDDDLEIKAYYAGHVLGAAMFQIRVGQSSVVYTGDYNMTPDRHLGAAWIDKCRPDLLITESTYATTIRDSKRCRERDFLKKVHCCVEKGGKVLIPVFALGRAQELCILLESYWDRMNLKVPIYFSLGLTEKANHYYKLYITWTSEKIKKTFVQRNMFEFKHIKPFDRAYIENPGPMVVFATPGMLHAGLSLQIFKRWAPNENNMVIMPGYCVAGTVGHRILNGARKIEMENKQIIEVKMAVEYMSFSAHADAKGIMQLISHCEPRNVLLVHGEGEKMVFLKNKIKQEFGVECYMPENGETSVIKVKHNIPLDTSLNLLKRQLVPADESEEPDPKHLKILHGALQMRGSRMQLTEPSVAFRELGLEEYELRFTCDITLEEEGSVSNTTDRIYRLLQREFPKCSVQFSNDGSINVGDSVIVKVSGEDDCKNILVSWSHQDEDIGSHIQRVLRPEQS
;
A
#
# COMPACT_ATOMS: atom_id res chain seq x y z
N MET A 1 17.88 -4.50 -20.12
CA MET A 1 18.34 -5.49 -19.12
C MET A 1 17.75 -6.87 -19.35
N THR A 2 16.42 -7.07 -19.49
CA THR A 2 15.82 -8.43 -19.64
C THR A 2 16.58 -9.34 -20.61
N GLU A 3 16.81 -8.88 -21.85
CA GLU A 3 17.52 -9.69 -22.86
C GLU A 3 19.05 -9.71 -22.66
N MET A 4 19.61 -8.75 -21.92
CA MET A 4 21.06 -8.71 -21.62
C MET A 4 21.43 -9.68 -20.49
N VAL A 5 20.53 -9.88 -19.53
CA VAL A 5 20.73 -10.77 -18.37
C VAL A 5 20.05 -12.13 -18.54
N GLY A 6 19.40 -12.38 -19.68
CA GLY A 6 18.74 -13.66 -19.99
C GLY A 6 17.47 -13.93 -19.20
N TYR A 7 16.68 -12.91 -18.85
CA TYR A 7 15.40 -13.09 -18.16
C TYR A 7 14.29 -13.52 -19.13
N ASP A 8 13.74 -14.71 -18.92
CA ASP A 8 12.66 -15.30 -19.76
C ASP A 8 11.30 -15.43 -19.06
N GLY A 9 11.18 -14.90 -17.84
CA GLY A 9 9.90 -14.86 -17.11
C GLY A 9 8.90 -13.83 -17.66
N PRO A 10 7.65 -13.86 -17.17
CA PRO A 10 6.60 -12.94 -17.60
C PRO A 10 6.85 -11.51 -17.11
N VAL A 11 6.48 -10.54 -17.94
CA VAL A 11 6.54 -9.11 -17.58
C VAL A 11 5.12 -8.55 -17.50
N TYR A 12 4.68 -8.12 -16.32
CA TYR A 12 3.33 -7.59 -16.15
C TYR A 12 3.30 -6.07 -16.33
N MET A 13 2.42 -5.59 -17.21
CA MET A 13 2.23 -4.15 -17.46
C MET A 13 0.76 -3.85 -17.77
N THR A 14 0.35 -2.60 -17.60
CA THR A 14 -0.98 -2.18 -18.06
C THR A 14 -1.05 -2.11 -19.59
N HIS A 15 -2.26 -2.18 -20.14
CA HIS A 15 -2.48 -2.06 -21.59
C HIS A 15 -1.85 -0.80 -22.21
N PRO A 16 -2.03 0.42 -21.66
CA PRO A 16 -1.43 1.61 -22.24
C PRO A 16 0.10 1.59 -22.15
N THR A 17 0.66 1.09 -21.04
CA THR A 17 2.11 0.99 -20.86
C THR A 17 2.74 0.08 -21.91
N LYS A 18 2.14 -1.08 -22.21
CA LYS A 18 2.61 -1.99 -23.27
C LYS A 18 2.67 -1.32 -24.64
N ALA A 19 1.73 -0.42 -24.94
CA ALA A 19 1.68 0.27 -26.22
C ALA A 19 2.66 1.44 -26.34
N ILE A 20 2.90 2.15 -25.24
CA ILE A 20 3.74 3.36 -25.20
C ILE A 20 5.23 3.00 -25.01
N CYS A 21 5.53 1.99 -24.20
CA CYS A 21 6.89 1.59 -23.82
C CYS A 21 7.84 1.37 -25.01
N PRO A 22 7.48 0.66 -26.10
CA PRO A 22 8.39 0.41 -27.21
C PRO A 22 8.84 1.71 -27.90
N ILE A 23 7.96 2.70 -27.97
CA ILE A 23 8.26 3.97 -28.63
C ILE A 23 9.16 4.82 -27.76
N LEU A 24 8.93 4.83 -26.44
CA LEU A 24 9.81 5.53 -25.50
C LEU A 24 11.22 4.91 -25.49
N LEU A 25 11.30 3.58 -25.46
CA LEU A 25 12.58 2.86 -25.51
C LEU A 25 13.32 3.09 -26.83
N GLU A 26 12.59 3.11 -27.96
CA GLU A 26 13.19 3.38 -29.27
C GLU A 26 13.69 4.83 -29.38
N ASP A 27 12.94 5.81 -28.87
CA ASP A 27 13.37 7.21 -28.83
C ASP A 27 14.61 7.38 -27.93
N TYR A 28 14.61 6.75 -26.76
CA TYR A 28 15.76 6.75 -25.86
C TYR A 28 16.98 6.10 -26.51
N ARG A 29 16.80 4.96 -27.18
CA ARG A 29 17.87 4.29 -27.95
C ARG A 29 18.45 5.21 -29.02
N LYS A 30 17.61 5.86 -29.83
CA LYS A 30 18.08 6.80 -30.87
C LYS A 30 18.89 7.95 -30.29
N ILE A 31 18.42 8.53 -29.19
CA ILE A 31 19.14 9.62 -28.52
C ILE A 31 20.50 9.13 -27.99
N THR A 32 20.55 7.98 -27.35
CA THR A 32 21.76 7.49 -26.67
C THR A 32 22.77 6.91 -27.66
N VAL A 33 22.34 6.05 -28.58
CA VAL A 33 23.24 5.40 -29.55
C VAL A 33 23.66 6.38 -30.64
N GLU A 34 22.73 7.10 -31.26
CA GLU A 34 23.05 7.94 -32.43
C GLU A 34 23.71 9.27 -32.05
N ARG A 35 23.38 9.86 -30.88
CA ARG A 35 23.95 11.15 -30.47
C ARG A 35 25.09 11.07 -29.48
N LYS A 36 25.06 10.11 -28.54
CA LYS A 36 26.13 9.93 -27.55
C LYS A 36 27.16 8.87 -27.96
N GLY A 37 26.86 8.05 -28.96
CA GLY A 37 27.78 7.03 -29.47
C GLY A 37 27.97 5.83 -28.55
N GLU A 38 27.03 5.57 -27.64
CA GLU A 38 27.11 4.40 -26.76
C GLU A 38 26.87 3.10 -27.55
N VAL A 39 27.81 2.16 -27.46
CA VAL A 39 27.82 0.91 -28.24
C VAL A 39 27.14 -0.24 -27.49
N ASN A 40 27.24 -0.25 -26.15
CA ASN A 40 26.69 -1.32 -25.30
C ASN A 40 25.26 -1.02 -24.84
N PHE A 41 24.36 -0.80 -25.80
CA PHE A 41 22.98 -0.43 -25.53
C PHE A 41 22.00 -1.46 -26.10
N PHE A 42 20.76 -1.50 -25.59
CA PHE A 42 19.77 -2.46 -26.09
C PHE A 42 19.34 -2.13 -27.53
N THR A 43 19.09 -3.17 -28.32
CA THR A 43 18.70 -3.04 -29.73
C THR A 43 17.18 -2.98 -29.90
N SER A 44 16.69 -2.54 -31.07
CA SER A 44 15.25 -2.62 -31.40
C SER A 44 14.73 -4.05 -31.39
N GLU A 45 15.56 -5.03 -31.72
CA GLU A 45 15.19 -6.44 -31.64
C GLU A 45 14.98 -6.88 -30.19
N MET A 46 15.87 -6.48 -29.28
CA MET A 46 15.70 -6.74 -27.84
C MET A 46 14.43 -6.10 -27.29
N ILE A 47 14.07 -4.89 -27.73
CA ILE A 47 12.78 -4.27 -27.37
C ILE A 47 11.62 -5.15 -27.83
N LYS A 48 11.63 -5.59 -29.10
CA LYS A 48 10.57 -6.46 -29.65
C LYS A 48 10.46 -7.78 -28.89
N THR A 49 11.59 -8.43 -28.58
CA THR A 49 11.63 -9.69 -27.83
C THR A 49 11.09 -9.51 -26.42
N CYS A 50 11.52 -8.46 -25.71
CA CYS A 50 11.01 -8.11 -24.39
C CYS A 50 9.47 -7.91 -24.41
N MET A 51 8.96 -7.19 -25.41
CA MET A 51 7.51 -6.92 -25.53
C MET A 51 6.67 -8.17 -25.82
N LYS A 52 7.24 -9.24 -26.38
CA LYS A 52 6.56 -10.53 -26.54
C LYS A 52 6.33 -11.24 -25.20
N LYS A 53 7.19 -11.00 -24.20
CA LYS A 53 7.08 -11.54 -22.83
C LYS A 53 6.05 -10.81 -21.96
N VAL A 54 5.47 -9.71 -22.47
CA VAL A 54 4.58 -8.84 -21.69
C VAL A 54 3.15 -9.38 -21.63
N ILE A 55 2.68 -9.66 -20.42
CA ILE A 55 1.29 -9.98 -20.08
C ILE A 55 0.60 -8.69 -19.61
N THR A 56 -0.52 -8.35 -20.25
CA THR A 56 -1.27 -7.14 -19.92
C THR A 56 -2.22 -7.35 -18.76
N VAL A 57 -2.28 -6.38 -17.86
CA VAL A 57 -3.14 -6.37 -16.67
C VAL A 57 -4.18 -5.27 -16.79
N ASN A 58 -5.45 -5.60 -16.52
CA ASN A 58 -6.51 -4.62 -16.37
C ASN A 58 -6.54 -4.04 -14.95
N LEU A 59 -7.06 -2.83 -14.82
CA LEU A 59 -7.30 -2.25 -13.51
C LEU A 59 -8.28 -3.14 -12.72
N HIS A 60 -7.96 -3.37 -11.46
CA HIS A 60 -8.71 -4.17 -10.49
C HIS A 60 -8.80 -5.68 -10.80
N GLN A 61 -8.20 -6.13 -11.89
CA GLN A 61 -8.08 -7.56 -12.18
C GLN A 61 -7.04 -8.18 -11.23
N VAL A 62 -7.44 -9.26 -10.56
CA VAL A 62 -6.52 -10.14 -9.85
C VAL A 62 -5.98 -11.16 -10.84
N ILE A 63 -4.65 -11.25 -10.94
CA ILE A 63 -3.96 -12.28 -11.73
C ILE A 63 -3.22 -13.18 -10.76
N GLN A 64 -3.56 -14.47 -10.80
CA GLN A 64 -2.79 -15.53 -10.15
C GLN A 64 -1.53 -15.79 -10.99
N VAL A 65 -0.34 -15.52 -10.43
CA VAL A 65 0.93 -15.70 -11.13
C VAL A 65 1.46 -17.13 -10.94
N ASP A 66 1.36 -17.65 -9.72
CA ASP A 66 1.65 -19.03 -9.33
C ASP A 66 0.73 -19.42 -8.15
N ASP A 67 0.97 -20.56 -7.49
CA ASP A 67 0.10 -21.06 -6.41
C ASP A 67 -0.03 -20.10 -5.21
N ASP A 68 1.01 -19.30 -4.92
CA ASP A 68 1.07 -18.43 -3.74
C ASP A 68 1.11 -16.93 -4.08
N LEU A 69 1.44 -16.56 -5.32
CA LEU A 69 1.64 -15.19 -5.78
C LEU A 69 0.47 -14.67 -6.59
N GLU A 70 -0.06 -13.53 -6.16
CA GLU A 70 -1.15 -12.82 -6.82
C GLU A 70 -0.80 -11.35 -7.01
N ILE A 71 -1.22 -10.79 -8.14
CA ILE A 71 -1.04 -9.37 -8.42
C ILE A 71 -2.38 -8.71 -8.78
N LYS A 72 -2.57 -7.49 -8.29
CA LYS A 72 -3.73 -6.65 -8.63
C LYS A 72 -3.27 -5.23 -8.93
N ALA A 73 -3.66 -4.71 -10.08
CA ALA A 73 -3.32 -3.35 -10.51
C ALA A 73 -4.40 -2.34 -10.09
N TYR A 74 -3.97 -1.16 -9.65
CA TYR A 74 -4.81 -0.04 -9.26
C TYR A 74 -4.41 1.22 -10.03
N TYR A 75 -5.33 2.16 -10.20
CA TYR A 75 -5.09 3.34 -11.01
C TYR A 75 -4.22 4.37 -10.25
N ALA A 76 -3.11 4.84 -10.84
CA ALA A 76 -2.18 5.75 -10.15
C ALA A 76 -2.36 7.24 -10.50
N GLY A 77 -3.07 7.60 -11.57
CA GLY A 77 -3.37 8.99 -11.91
C GLY A 77 -2.17 9.89 -12.28
N HIS A 78 -0.97 9.32 -12.50
CA HIS A 78 0.26 10.07 -12.79
C HIS A 78 0.47 10.34 -14.29
N VAL A 79 0.60 9.27 -15.08
CA VAL A 79 0.65 9.29 -16.56
C VAL A 79 -0.30 8.22 -17.12
N LEU A 80 -0.59 8.30 -18.42
CA LEU A 80 -1.44 7.32 -19.08
C LEU A 80 -0.85 5.91 -18.94
N GLY A 81 -1.60 5.01 -18.29
CA GLY A 81 -1.18 3.64 -18.01
C GLY A 81 -0.46 3.44 -16.67
N ALA A 82 -0.17 4.49 -15.92
CA ALA A 82 0.43 4.37 -14.59
C ALA A 82 -0.50 3.60 -13.64
N ALA A 83 0.06 2.63 -12.91
CA ALA A 83 -0.66 1.80 -11.98
C ALA A 83 0.16 1.47 -10.73
N MET A 84 -0.53 1.35 -9.61
CA MET A 84 0.00 0.79 -8.37
C MET A 84 -0.28 -0.71 -8.37
N PHE A 85 0.67 -1.54 -7.93
CA PHE A 85 0.48 -2.99 -7.85
C PHE A 85 0.41 -3.43 -6.39
N GLN A 86 -0.68 -4.09 -6.02
CA GLN A 86 -0.75 -4.90 -4.83
C GLN A 86 -0.28 -6.31 -5.18
N ILE A 87 0.70 -6.79 -4.44
CA ILE A 87 1.32 -8.09 -4.59
C ILE A 87 1.01 -8.86 -3.31
N ARG A 88 0.34 -10.00 -3.43
CA ARG A 88 0.05 -10.91 -2.32
C ARG A 88 0.89 -12.17 -2.49
N VAL A 89 1.58 -12.58 -1.43
CA VAL A 89 2.30 -13.85 -1.36
C VAL A 89 1.83 -14.58 -0.10
N GLY A 90 1.06 -15.65 -0.28
CA GLY A 90 0.33 -16.30 0.80
C GLY A 90 -0.57 -15.31 1.55
N GLN A 91 -0.29 -15.09 2.84
CA GLN A 91 -1.04 -14.12 3.67
C GLN A 91 -0.45 -12.72 3.71
N SER A 92 0.77 -12.54 3.21
CA SER A 92 1.47 -11.26 3.26
C SER A 92 1.13 -10.44 2.03
N SER A 93 1.04 -9.11 2.17
CA SER A 93 0.83 -8.24 1.02
C SER A 93 1.69 -6.97 1.02
N VAL A 94 2.14 -6.60 -0.16
CA VAL A 94 2.94 -5.40 -0.43
C VAL A 94 2.23 -4.57 -1.50
N VAL A 95 2.19 -3.25 -1.34
CA VAL A 95 1.75 -2.34 -2.39
C VAL A 95 2.94 -1.53 -2.87
N TYR A 96 3.25 -1.63 -4.16
CA TYR A 96 4.22 -0.76 -4.83
C TYR A 96 3.47 0.27 -5.68
N THR A 97 3.65 1.55 -5.35
CA THR A 97 2.84 2.62 -5.96
C THR A 97 3.40 3.16 -7.26
N GLY A 98 4.73 3.12 -7.45
CA GLY A 98 5.40 3.95 -8.47
C GLY A 98 5.14 5.43 -8.21
N ASP A 99 5.12 6.23 -9.27
CA ASP A 99 4.67 7.63 -9.19
C ASP A 99 3.15 7.69 -9.31
N TYR A 100 2.51 8.46 -8.43
CA TYR A 100 1.05 8.59 -8.38
C TYR A 100 0.62 10.02 -8.11
N ASN A 101 -0.66 10.31 -8.31
CA ASN A 101 -1.23 11.62 -8.02
C ASN A 101 -2.61 11.51 -7.38
N MET A 102 -2.73 11.96 -6.13
CA MET A 102 -4.02 11.99 -5.42
C MET A 102 -4.94 13.13 -5.87
N THR A 103 -4.42 14.13 -6.59
CA THR A 103 -5.22 15.25 -7.12
C THR A 103 -5.57 15.00 -8.58
N PRO A 104 -6.86 14.99 -8.97
CA PRO A 104 -7.23 14.71 -10.34
C PRO A 104 -6.75 15.80 -11.31
N ASP A 105 -6.21 15.35 -12.44
CA ASP A 105 -5.85 16.21 -13.55
C ASP A 105 -7.00 16.39 -14.55
N ARG A 106 -6.87 17.29 -15.53
CA ARG A 106 -7.87 17.38 -16.62
C ARG A 106 -7.79 16.14 -17.48
N HIS A 107 -6.56 15.73 -17.81
CA HIS A 107 -6.29 14.58 -18.67
C HIS A 107 -6.46 13.21 -17.95
N LEU A 108 -6.25 13.12 -16.63
CA LEU A 108 -6.28 11.87 -15.85
C LEU A 108 -7.05 12.02 -14.54
N GLY A 109 -7.58 10.92 -14.01
CA GLY A 109 -8.22 10.89 -12.69
C GLY A 109 -7.21 10.94 -11.54
N ALA A 110 -7.71 10.96 -10.31
CA ALA A 110 -6.88 10.76 -9.11
C ALA A 110 -6.52 9.27 -8.95
N ALA A 111 -5.41 9.00 -8.26
CA ALA A 111 -5.06 7.66 -7.83
C ALA A 111 -6.18 7.05 -6.97
N TRP A 112 -6.40 5.75 -7.12
CA TRP A 112 -7.45 5.03 -6.39
C TRP A 112 -6.98 3.63 -6.06
N ILE A 113 -7.17 3.21 -4.82
CA ILE A 113 -6.83 1.88 -4.30
C ILE A 113 -7.84 1.46 -3.24
N ASP A 114 -8.04 0.14 -3.07
CA ASP A 114 -8.85 -0.40 -1.99
C ASP A 114 -8.21 -0.15 -0.62
N LYS A 115 -9.02 -0.16 0.43
CA LYS A 115 -8.55 -0.18 1.83
C LYS A 115 -7.97 -1.56 2.18
N CYS A 116 -6.82 -1.86 1.59
CA CYS A 116 -6.22 -3.19 1.54
C CYS A 116 -5.35 -3.55 2.75
N ARG A 117 -5.03 -2.58 3.63
CA ARG A 117 -4.23 -2.78 4.86
C ARG A 117 -2.96 -3.62 4.64
N PRO A 118 -2.10 -3.25 3.67
CA PRO A 118 -0.97 -4.08 3.32
C PRO A 118 0.06 -4.13 4.46
N ASP A 119 0.84 -5.21 4.52
CA ASP A 119 1.93 -5.31 5.48
C ASP A 119 3.04 -4.29 5.19
N LEU A 120 3.22 -3.94 3.91
CA LEU A 120 4.15 -2.93 3.45
C LEU A 120 3.56 -2.07 2.32
N LEU A 121 3.64 -0.75 2.48
CA LEU A 121 3.40 0.20 1.39
C LEU A 121 4.72 0.85 0.96
N ILE A 122 5.11 0.62 -0.29
CA ILE A 122 6.27 1.26 -0.93
C ILE A 122 5.78 2.47 -1.74
N THR A 123 6.14 3.67 -1.29
CA THR A 123 5.65 4.94 -1.86
C THR A 123 6.78 5.83 -2.35
N GLU A 124 6.55 6.52 -3.48
CA GLU A 124 7.41 7.64 -3.91
C GLU A 124 7.43 8.75 -2.84
N SER A 125 8.49 9.56 -2.88
CA SER A 125 8.71 10.66 -1.92
C SER A 125 9.26 11.93 -2.60
N THR A 126 9.03 12.08 -3.90
CA THR A 126 9.54 13.16 -4.76
C THR A 126 9.32 14.57 -4.17
N TYR A 127 8.14 14.81 -3.59
CA TYR A 127 7.76 16.10 -2.98
C TYR A 127 7.45 15.98 -1.47
N ALA A 128 8.26 15.19 -0.76
CA ALA A 128 8.12 14.88 0.67
C ALA A 128 7.91 16.09 1.61
N THR A 129 8.50 17.26 1.29
CA THR A 129 8.39 18.48 2.11
C THR A 129 7.48 19.55 1.49
N THR A 130 7.02 19.35 0.26
CA THR A 130 6.29 20.38 -0.49
C THR A 130 4.79 20.16 -0.37
N ILE A 131 4.08 21.20 0.04
CA ILE A 131 2.62 21.27 -0.01
C ILE A 131 2.27 22.22 -1.14
N ARG A 132 1.45 21.78 -2.10
CA ARG A 132 1.12 22.61 -3.25
C ARG A 132 -0.10 23.48 -2.98
N ASP A 133 -0.07 24.68 -3.53
CA ASP A 133 -1.23 25.55 -3.62
C ASP A 133 -2.36 24.92 -4.43
N SER A 134 -3.56 25.45 -4.23
CA SER A 134 -4.74 25.04 -4.98
C SER A 134 -4.46 25.04 -6.49
N LYS A 135 -4.89 23.97 -7.15
CA LYS A 135 -4.73 23.81 -8.60
C LYS A 135 -5.26 25.01 -9.38
N ARG A 136 -6.41 25.55 -8.96
CA ARG A 136 -7.06 26.72 -9.59
C ARG A 136 -6.19 27.97 -9.55
N CYS A 137 -5.51 28.23 -8.43
CA CYS A 137 -4.60 29.38 -8.33
C CYS A 137 -3.41 29.23 -9.29
N ARG A 138 -2.79 28.04 -9.33
CA ARG A 138 -1.66 27.74 -10.23
C ARG A 138 -2.04 27.85 -11.70
N GLU A 139 -3.19 27.30 -12.09
CA GLU A 139 -3.69 27.41 -13.47
C GLU A 139 -3.94 28.88 -13.86
N ARG A 140 -4.52 29.68 -12.96
CA ARG A 140 -4.76 31.11 -13.21
C ARG A 140 -3.45 31.88 -13.37
N ASP A 141 -2.48 31.64 -12.50
CA ASP A 141 -1.17 32.30 -12.57
C ASP A 141 -0.44 31.95 -13.87
N PHE A 142 -0.43 30.67 -14.24
CA PHE A 142 0.09 30.20 -15.53
C PHE A 142 -0.52 30.92 -16.71
N LEU A 143 -1.85 30.91 -16.82
CA LEU A 143 -2.55 31.56 -17.92
C LEU A 143 -2.25 33.07 -17.97
N LYS A 144 -2.20 33.73 -16.80
CA LYS A 144 -1.86 35.15 -16.70
C LYS A 144 -0.45 35.44 -17.22
N LYS A 145 0.57 34.70 -16.75
CA LYS A 145 1.96 34.93 -17.19
C LYS A 145 2.14 34.66 -18.68
N VAL A 146 1.55 33.57 -19.20
CA VAL A 146 1.60 33.26 -20.64
C VAL A 146 0.94 34.38 -21.45
N HIS A 147 -0.27 34.80 -21.09
CA HIS A 147 -1.00 35.86 -21.79
C HIS A 147 -0.21 37.18 -21.78
N CYS A 148 0.24 37.65 -20.60
CA CYS A 148 0.98 38.90 -20.50
C CYS A 148 2.29 38.88 -21.31
N CYS A 149 2.97 37.73 -21.43
CA CYS A 149 4.19 37.62 -22.23
C CYS A 149 3.89 37.73 -23.74
N VAL A 150 2.88 37.00 -24.23
CA VAL A 150 2.53 37.04 -25.66
C VAL A 150 1.90 38.38 -26.08
N GLU A 151 1.17 39.04 -25.18
CA GLU A 151 0.60 40.38 -25.41
C GLU A 151 1.70 41.44 -25.61
N LYS A 152 2.83 41.30 -24.91
CA LYS A 152 4.03 42.14 -25.09
C LYS A 152 4.84 41.78 -26.34
N GLY A 153 4.38 40.83 -27.17
CA GLY A 153 5.11 40.35 -28.34
C GLY A 153 6.23 39.34 -28.03
N GLY A 154 6.32 38.87 -26.78
CA GLY A 154 7.32 37.88 -26.34
C GLY A 154 6.99 36.45 -26.75
N LYS A 155 8.01 35.59 -26.72
CA LYS A 155 7.88 34.15 -26.96
C LYS A 155 7.92 33.37 -25.65
N VAL A 156 7.04 32.38 -25.51
CA VAL A 156 6.98 31.51 -24.33
C VAL A 156 7.46 30.10 -24.70
N LEU A 157 8.52 29.64 -24.05
CA LEU A 157 9.01 28.26 -24.13
C LEU A 157 8.53 27.46 -22.91
N ILE A 158 7.89 26.31 -23.15
CA ILE A 158 7.43 25.39 -22.10
C ILE A 158 8.08 24.03 -22.34
N PRO A 159 9.24 23.74 -21.73
CA PRO A 159 9.86 22.44 -21.85
C PRO A 159 9.05 21.38 -21.09
N VAL A 160 8.65 20.32 -21.78
CA VAL A 160 7.82 19.24 -21.23
C VAL A 160 8.32 17.87 -21.66
N PHE A 161 7.95 16.84 -20.91
CA PHE A 161 8.02 15.46 -21.39
C PHE A 161 6.87 15.19 -22.35
N ALA A 162 7.07 14.27 -23.29
CA ALA A 162 6.11 14.05 -24.38
C ALA A 162 4.77 13.45 -23.93
N LEU A 163 4.75 12.77 -22.77
CA LEU A 163 3.58 12.11 -22.19
C LEU A 163 3.31 12.67 -20.78
N GLY A 164 2.05 12.97 -20.48
CA GLY A 164 1.59 13.42 -19.17
C GLY A 164 1.38 14.92 -19.14
N ARG A 165 2.32 15.66 -18.55
CA ARG A 165 2.09 17.09 -18.27
C ARG A 165 1.91 17.96 -19.52
N ALA A 166 2.51 17.59 -20.64
CA ALA A 166 2.27 18.21 -21.93
C ALA A 166 0.78 18.30 -22.27
N GLN A 167 0.06 17.18 -22.13
CA GLN A 167 -1.36 17.10 -22.47
C GLN A 167 -2.23 17.93 -21.52
N GLU A 168 -1.92 17.95 -20.22
CA GLU A 168 -2.62 18.83 -19.27
C GLU A 168 -2.55 20.30 -19.68
N LEU A 169 -1.33 20.79 -19.94
CA LEU A 169 -1.10 22.19 -20.25
C LEU A 169 -1.66 22.57 -21.62
N CYS A 170 -1.63 21.64 -22.59
CA CYS A 170 -2.28 21.83 -23.88
C CYS A 170 -3.79 22.01 -23.74
N ILE A 171 -4.48 21.14 -23.00
CA ILE A 171 -5.92 21.24 -22.75
C ILE A 171 -6.26 22.57 -22.05
N LEU A 172 -5.42 22.99 -21.10
CA LEU A 172 -5.58 24.25 -20.37
C LEU A 172 -5.46 25.47 -21.29
N LEU A 173 -4.41 25.53 -22.12
CA LEU A 173 -4.21 26.65 -23.05
C LEU A 173 -5.26 26.65 -24.17
N GLU A 174 -5.59 25.49 -24.76
CA GLU A 174 -6.61 25.37 -25.80
C GLU A 174 -7.95 25.97 -25.32
N SER A 175 -8.38 25.58 -24.12
CA SER A 175 -9.62 26.09 -23.51
C SER A 175 -9.54 27.59 -23.17
N TYR A 176 -8.34 28.13 -22.92
CA TYR A 176 -8.15 29.55 -22.65
C TYR A 176 -8.14 30.37 -23.95
N TRP A 177 -7.49 29.86 -25.00
CA TRP A 177 -7.45 30.48 -26.33
C TRP A 177 -8.84 30.59 -26.94
N ASP A 178 -9.64 29.52 -26.86
CA ASP A 178 -11.04 29.54 -27.30
C ASP A 178 -11.84 30.62 -26.55
N ARG A 179 -11.69 30.73 -25.23
CA ARG A 179 -12.46 31.69 -24.39
C ARG A 179 -12.05 33.14 -24.58
N MET A 180 -10.75 33.41 -24.76
CA MET A 180 -10.21 34.76 -24.90
C MET A 180 -10.09 35.19 -26.36
N ASN A 181 -10.43 34.31 -27.31
CA ASN A 181 -10.30 34.54 -28.76
C ASN A 181 -8.89 34.99 -29.18
N LEU A 182 -7.86 34.36 -28.59
CA LEU A 182 -6.46 34.69 -28.87
C LEU A 182 -6.02 34.08 -30.21
N LYS A 183 -5.32 34.88 -31.03
CA LYS A 183 -4.81 34.48 -32.34
C LYS A 183 -3.33 34.10 -32.35
N VAL A 184 -2.63 34.29 -31.22
CA VAL A 184 -1.21 33.96 -31.09
C VAL A 184 -1.03 32.45 -31.31
N PRO A 185 -0.10 32.02 -32.18
CA PRO A 185 0.06 30.61 -32.48
C PRO A 185 0.64 29.86 -31.27
N ILE A 186 0.05 28.70 -30.98
CA ILE A 186 0.62 27.72 -30.07
C ILE A 186 1.19 26.59 -30.94
N TYR A 187 2.42 26.20 -30.66
CA TYR A 187 3.05 25.08 -31.31
C TYR A 187 3.46 23.98 -30.33
N PHE A 188 3.47 22.76 -30.83
CA PHE A 188 3.93 21.60 -30.12
C PHE A 188 5.01 20.89 -30.93
N SER A 189 6.13 20.53 -30.28
CA SER A 189 7.22 19.79 -30.94
C SER A 189 6.73 18.49 -31.59
N LEU A 190 7.06 18.33 -32.87
CA LEU A 190 6.77 17.10 -33.64
C LEU A 190 7.47 15.86 -33.06
N GLY A 191 6.91 14.68 -33.33
CA GLY A 191 7.49 13.38 -32.97
C GLY A 191 6.69 12.65 -31.91
N LEU A 192 7.30 12.42 -30.74
CA LEU A 192 6.75 11.56 -29.69
C LEU A 192 5.40 12.04 -29.15
N THR A 193 5.14 13.35 -29.15
CA THR A 193 3.90 13.89 -28.58
C THR A 193 2.68 13.75 -29.49
N GLU A 194 2.87 13.79 -30.81
CA GLU A 194 1.78 13.46 -31.74
C GLU A 194 1.32 12.01 -31.55
N LYS A 195 2.29 11.09 -31.42
CA LYS A 195 2.03 9.69 -31.06
C LYS A 195 1.37 9.58 -29.69
N ALA A 196 1.84 10.36 -28.70
CA ALA A 196 1.23 10.39 -27.37
C ALA A 196 -0.26 10.78 -27.44
N ASN A 197 -0.62 11.82 -28.19
CA ASN A 197 -2.02 12.23 -28.37
C ASN A 197 -2.85 11.10 -29.00
N HIS A 198 -2.30 10.38 -29.98
CA HIS A 198 -2.96 9.20 -30.55
C HIS A 198 -3.21 8.12 -29.48
N TYR A 199 -2.26 7.83 -28.60
CA TYR A 199 -2.46 6.89 -27.49
C TYR A 199 -3.52 7.35 -26.48
N TYR A 200 -3.58 8.64 -26.17
CA TYR A 200 -4.66 9.18 -25.34
C TYR A 200 -6.04 8.98 -25.96
N LYS A 201 -6.16 9.05 -27.30
CA LYS A 201 -7.41 8.74 -28.01
C LYS A 201 -7.75 7.25 -27.94
N LEU A 202 -6.76 6.37 -28.17
CA LEU A 202 -6.97 4.92 -28.12
C LEU A 202 -7.35 4.43 -26.72
N TYR A 203 -6.69 4.97 -25.69
CA TYR A 203 -6.90 4.59 -24.29
C TYR A 203 -7.75 5.60 -23.53
N ILE A 204 -8.81 6.13 -24.17
CA ILE A 204 -9.71 7.10 -23.56
C ILE A 204 -10.33 6.59 -22.25
N THR A 205 -10.53 5.27 -22.14
CA THR A 205 -11.04 4.59 -20.93
C THR A 205 -10.13 4.74 -19.71
N TRP A 206 -8.87 5.15 -19.88
CA TRP A 206 -7.91 5.42 -18.81
C TRP A 206 -7.81 6.91 -18.42
N THR A 207 -8.54 7.79 -19.11
CA THR A 207 -8.54 9.23 -18.84
C THR A 207 -9.52 9.62 -17.73
N SER A 208 -9.59 10.91 -17.37
CA SER A 208 -10.56 11.38 -16.38
C SER A 208 -12.01 11.19 -16.87
N GLU A 209 -12.95 10.98 -15.95
CA GLU A 209 -14.37 10.77 -16.28
C GLU A 209 -14.96 11.93 -17.10
N LYS A 210 -14.47 13.15 -16.85
CA LYS A 210 -14.83 14.34 -17.62
C LYS A 210 -14.47 14.19 -19.10
N ILE A 211 -13.29 13.65 -19.43
CA ILE A 211 -12.92 13.43 -20.84
C ILE A 211 -13.77 12.34 -21.45
N LYS A 212 -13.97 11.22 -20.74
CA LYS A 212 -14.77 10.10 -21.24
C LYS A 212 -16.16 10.57 -21.68
N LYS A 213 -16.79 11.43 -20.87
CA LYS A 213 -18.11 12.02 -21.17
C LYS A 213 -18.06 12.98 -22.36
N THR A 214 -17.09 13.89 -22.40
CA THR A 214 -16.98 14.89 -23.48
C THR A 214 -16.54 14.28 -24.81
N PHE A 215 -15.81 13.16 -24.78
CA PHE A 215 -15.21 12.55 -25.97
C PHE A 215 -16.23 12.19 -27.06
N VAL A 216 -17.46 11.84 -26.66
CA VAL A 216 -18.57 11.55 -27.60
C VAL A 216 -18.93 12.78 -28.45
N GLN A 217 -18.76 13.99 -27.92
CA GLN A 217 -19.09 15.25 -28.60
C GLN A 217 -17.86 15.92 -29.23
N ARG A 218 -16.74 15.94 -28.51
CA ARG A 218 -15.48 16.58 -28.94
C ARG A 218 -14.28 15.84 -28.34
N ASN A 219 -13.31 15.52 -29.19
CA ASN A 219 -12.05 14.96 -28.76
C ASN A 219 -11.16 16.04 -28.14
N MET A 220 -10.90 15.98 -26.83
CA MET A 220 -10.07 16.97 -26.14
C MET A 220 -8.56 16.86 -26.45
N PHE A 221 -8.14 15.82 -27.16
CA PHE A 221 -6.78 15.65 -27.67
C PHE A 221 -6.65 16.04 -29.15
N GLU A 222 -7.70 16.62 -29.74
CA GLU A 222 -7.67 17.33 -31.02
C GLU A 222 -7.73 18.83 -30.76
N PHE A 223 -6.56 19.44 -30.88
CA PHE A 223 -6.38 20.86 -30.60
C PHE A 223 -6.61 21.67 -31.87
N LYS A 224 -7.43 22.71 -31.79
CA LYS A 224 -7.71 23.64 -32.90
C LYS A 224 -6.63 24.72 -33.01
N HIS A 225 -6.08 25.16 -31.89
CA HIS A 225 -5.11 26.26 -31.85
C HIS A 225 -3.65 25.78 -31.80
N ILE A 226 -3.43 24.54 -31.37
CA ILE A 226 -2.10 23.95 -31.21
C ILE A 226 -1.69 23.24 -32.50
N LYS A 227 -0.64 23.74 -33.13
CA LYS A 227 -0.12 23.25 -34.41
C LYS A 227 1.23 22.55 -34.24
N PRO A 228 1.64 21.68 -35.18
CA PRO A 228 2.99 21.12 -35.18
C PRO A 228 4.04 22.22 -35.33
N PHE A 229 5.14 22.11 -34.57
CA PHE A 229 6.27 23.03 -34.65
C PHE A 229 7.28 22.58 -35.71
N ASP A 230 7.55 23.45 -36.69
CA ASP A 230 8.68 23.31 -37.60
C ASP A 230 9.92 24.00 -37.00
N ARG A 231 11.10 23.41 -37.18
CA ARG A 231 12.37 24.00 -36.74
C ARG A 231 12.66 25.35 -37.39
N ALA A 232 12.14 25.60 -38.60
CA ALA A 232 12.25 26.91 -39.23
C ALA A 232 11.60 28.02 -38.39
N TYR A 233 10.60 27.71 -37.56
CA TYR A 233 9.85 28.68 -36.78
C TYR A 233 10.62 29.25 -35.58
N ILE A 234 11.79 28.68 -35.24
CA ILE A 234 12.63 29.18 -34.14
C ILE A 234 12.98 30.66 -34.36
N GLU A 235 13.29 31.02 -35.60
CA GLU A 235 13.73 32.37 -36.00
C GLU A 235 12.56 33.28 -36.41
N ASN A 236 11.33 32.76 -36.50
CA ASN A 236 10.18 33.56 -36.93
C ASN A 236 9.94 34.75 -35.98
N PRO A 237 9.66 35.95 -36.51
CA PRO A 237 9.34 37.10 -35.69
C PRO A 237 7.94 36.97 -35.07
N GLY A 238 7.70 37.69 -33.97
CA GLY A 238 6.40 37.77 -33.30
C GLY A 238 6.22 36.78 -32.14
N PRO A 239 5.10 36.94 -31.39
CA PRO A 239 4.81 36.13 -30.22
C PRO A 239 4.38 34.72 -30.62
N MET A 240 4.78 33.74 -29.82
CA MET A 240 4.34 32.35 -29.94
C MET A 240 4.52 31.62 -28.62
N VAL A 241 3.73 30.57 -28.43
CA VAL A 241 3.92 29.63 -27.31
C VAL A 241 4.40 28.31 -27.88
N VAL A 242 5.50 27.76 -27.37
CA VAL A 242 6.05 26.49 -27.86
C VAL A 242 6.26 25.51 -26.73
N PHE A 243 5.59 24.37 -26.83
CA PHE A 243 5.91 23.20 -26.04
C PHE A 243 6.99 22.39 -26.73
N ALA A 244 8.09 22.12 -26.03
CA ALA A 244 9.21 21.41 -26.61
C ALA A 244 9.77 20.32 -25.69
N THR A 245 10.24 19.23 -26.28
CA THR A 245 10.90 18.14 -25.57
C THR A 245 12.43 18.25 -25.69
N PRO A 246 13.19 17.78 -24.69
CA PRO A 246 12.79 17.22 -23.39
C PRO A 246 12.50 18.29 -22.30
N GLY A 247 11.84 17.87 -21.22
CA GLY A 247 11.36 18.76 -20.14
C GLY A 247 12.41 19.46 -19.29
N MET A 248 13.66 18.95 -19.26
CA MET A 248 14.73 19.48 -18.40
C MET A 248 15.79 20.30 -19.14
N LEU A 249 15.57 20.64 -20.42
CA LEU A 249 16.50 21.41 -21.26
C LEU A 249 17.92 20.82 -21.39
N HIS A 250 18.10 19.51 -21.19
CA HIS A 250 19.43 18.89 -21.25
C HIS A 250 19.92 18.63 -22.68
N ALA A 251 19.02 18.44 -23.64
CA ALA A 251 19.34 18.15 -25.04
C ALA A 251 18.16 18.53 -25.94
N GLY A 252 18.20 18.15 -27.22
CA GLY A 252 17.04 18.15 -28.10
C GLY A 252 16.51 19.53 -28.48
N LEU A 253 15.25 19.56 -28.93
CA LEU A 253 14.63 20.75 -29.51
C LEU A 253 14.39 21.83 -28.45
N SER A 254 14.00 21.46 -27.23
CA SER A 254 13.79 22.43 -26.16
C SER A 254 15.05 23.22 -25.83
N LEU A 255 16.21 22.56 -25.80
CA LEU A 255 17.50 23.23 -25.62
C LEU A 255 17.89 24.09 -26.84
N GLN A 256 17.60 23.64 -28.06
CA GLN A 256 17.87 24.42 -29.28
C GLN A 256 17.06 25.71 -29.32
N ILE A 257 15.77 25.66 -28.96
CA ILE A 257 14.91 26.84 -28.84
C ILE A 257 15.42 27.75 -27.72
N PHE A 258 15.70 27.18 -26.55
CA PHE A 258 16.21 27.93 -25.40
C PHE A 258 17.49 28.71 -25.76
N LYS A 259 18.45 28.07 -26.44
CA LYS A 259 19.69 28.70 -26.93
C LYS A 259 19.44 29.99 -27.72
N ARG A 260 18.42 29.99 -28.57
CA ARG A 260 18.08 31.13 -29.44
C ARG A 260 17.25 32.18 -28.73
N TRP A 261 16.39 31.78 -27.81
CA TRP A 261 15.41 32.67 -27.19
C TRP A 261 15.87 33.27 -25.85
N ALA A 262 16.80 32.63 -25.16
CA ALA A 262 17.32 33.06 -23.87
C ALA A 262 17.92 34.48 -23.83
N PRO A 263 18.60 34.98 -24.88
CA PRO A 263 19.18 36.33 -24.85
C PRO A 263 18.16 37.48 -24.94
N ASN A 264 16.88 37.21 -25.20
CA ASN A 264 15.85 38.26 -25.33
C ASN A 264 15.01 38.34 -24.06
N GLU A 265 14.99 39.52 -23.44
CA GLU A 265 14.30 39.82 -22.18
C GLU A 265 12.76 39.79 -22.26
N ASN A 266 12.19 39.95 -23.46
CA ASN A 266 10.74 39.86 -23.67
C ASN A 266 10.24 38.41 -23.66
N ASN A 267 11.14 37.44 -23.83
CA ASN A 267 10.79 36.03 -23.83
C ASN A 267 10.68 35.48 -22.41
N MET A 268 10.01 34.35 -22.29
CA MET A 268 9.85 33.64 -21.03
C MET A 268 9.99 32.14 -21.21
N VAL A 269 10.63 31.48 -20.26
CA VAL A 269 10.64 30.02 -20.13
C VAL A 269 9.88 29.65 -18.87
N ILE A 270 8.87 28.78 -19.00
CA ILE A 270 8.10 28.26 -17.86
C ILE A 270 8.49 26.81 -17.66
N MET A 271 9.18 26.52 -16.55
CA MET A 271 9.53 25.16 -16.14
C MET A 271 8.35 24.55 -15.36
N PRO A 272 7.63 23.55 -15.91
CA PRO A 272 6.40 23.03 -15.31
C PRO A 272 6.63 21.95 -14.25
N GLY A 273 7.86 21.43 -14.11
CA GLY A 273 8.14 20.29 -13.26
C GLY A 273 9.56 20.32 -12.68
N TYR A 274 9.86 19.31 -11.86
CA TYR A 274 11.16 19.14 -11.23
C TYR A 274 12.27 18.97 -12.29
N CYS A 275 13.43 19.55 -12.01
CA CYS A 275 14.64 19.37 -12.81
C CYS A 275 15.74 18.77 -11.95
N VAL A 276 16.26 17.63 -12.39
CA VAL A 276 17.37 16.94 -11.73
C VAL A 276 18.62 17.82 -11.73
N ALA A 277 19.38 17.77 -10.64
CA ALA A 277 20.66 18.45 -10.51
C ALA A 277 21.59 18.12 -11.69
N GLY A 278 22.35 19.12 -12.16
CA GLY A 278 23.23 18.99 -13.32
C GLY A 278 22.57 19.32 -14.67
N THR A 279 21.24 19.38 -14.75
CA THR A 279 20.56 19.82 -15.99
C THR A 279 20.61 21.33 -16.18
N VAL A 280 20.51 21.79 -17.44
CA VAL A 280 20.37 23.23 -17.76
C VAL A 280 19.13 23.82 -17.08
N GLY A 281 18.00 23.09 -17.10
CA GLY A 281 16.78 23.49 -16.41
C GLY A 281 17.00 23.76 -14.92
N HIS A 282 17.71 22.88 -14.21
CA HIS A 282 18.04 23.09 -12.81
C HIS A 282 18.91 24.33 -12.57
N ARG A 283 19.93 24.56 -13.43
CA ARG A 283 20.83 25.71 -13.31
C ARG A 283 20.09 27.05 -13.45
N ILE A 284 19.20 27.18 -14.44
CA ILE A 284 18.46 28.43 -14.67
C ILE A 284 17.42 28.69 -13.58
N LEU A 285 16.82 27.63 -13.02
CA LEU A 285 15.90 27.73 -11.89
C LEU A 285 16.60 28.23 -10.63
N ASN A 286 17.87 27.85 -10.41
CA ASN A 286 18.70 28.36 -9.33
C ASN A 286 19.30 29.76 -9.62
N GLY A 287 18.83 30.45 -10.66
CA GLY A 287 19.21 31.84 -10.94
C GLY A 287 20.43 32.02 -11.84
N ALA A 288 20.99 30.96 -12.45
CA ALA A 288 22.13 31.11 -13.35
C ALA A 288 21.76 31.97 -14.58
N ARG A 289 22.45 33.10 -14.75
CA ARG A 289 22.27 34.04 -15.87
C ARG A 289 23.24 33.82 -17.03
N LYS A 290 24.29 33.03 -16.83
CA LYS A 290 25.23 32.60 -17.86
C LYS A 290 25.37 31.09 -17.81
N ILE A 291 25.08 30.43 -18.92
CA ILE A 291 25.20 28.98 -19.04
C ILE A 291 26.31 28.67 -20.03
N GLU A 292 27.39 28.08 -19.53
CA GLU A 292 28.43 27.48 -20.37
C GLU A 292 27.97 26.10 -20.85
N MET A 293 28.05 25.90 -22.16
CA MET A 293 27.75 24.66 -22.87
C MET A 293 29.02 23.86 -23.13
N GLU A 294 28.88 22.56 -23.42
CA GLU A 294 30.01 21.64 -23.68
C GLU A 294 30.96 22.12 -24.80
N ASN A 295 30.44 22.84 -25.78
CA ASN A 295 31.21 23.45 -26.88
C ASN A 295 31.85 24.80 -26.52
N LYS A 296 31.97 25.14 -25.23
CA LYS A 296 32.44 26.44 -24.70
C LYS A 296 31.59 27.64 -25.13
N GLN A 297 30.41 27.41 -25.67
CA GLN A 297 29.47 28.49 -25.98
C GLN A 297 28.82 28.99 -24.69
N ILE A 298 28.89 30.29 -24.45
CA ILE A 298 28.21 30.94 -23.33
C ILE A 298 26.87 31.48 -23.82
N ILE A 299 25.79 31.10 -23.13
CA ILE A 299 24.46 31.63 -23.36
C ILE A 299 24.12 32.58 -22.23
N GLU A 300 23.78 33.81 -22.59
CA GLU A 300 23.23 34.80 -21.68
C GLU A 300 21.72 34.60 -21.54
N VAL A 301 21.25 34.42 -20.30
CA VAL A 301 19.84 34.20 -19.98
C VAL A 301 19.26 35.52 -19.49
N LYS A 302 18.70 36.30 -20.42
CA LYS A 302 17.96 37.54 -20.15
C LYS A 302 16.45 37.32 -20.07
N MET A 303 15.95 36.27 -20.72
CA MET A 303 14.54 35.90 -20.69
C MET A 303 14.07 35.63 -19.25
N ALA A 304 12.79 35.86 -18.98
CA ALA A 304 12.20 35.52 -17.69
C ALA A 304 12.19 34.00 -17.48
N VAL A 305 12.63 33.53 -16.32
CA VAL A 305 12.64 32.10 -15.95
C VAL A 305 11.64 31.92 -14.81
N GLU A 306 10.56 31.20 -15.11
CA GLU A 306 9.46 30.97 -14.18
C GLU A 306 9.36 29.49 -13.83
N TYR A 307 9.35 29.18 -12.53
CA TYR A 307 9.01 27.84 -12.05
C TYR A 307 7.52 27.80 -11.72
N MET A 308 6.80 26.83 -12.27
CA MET A 308 5.44 26.56 -11.88
C MET A 308 5.29 25.09 -11.57
N SER A 309 4.93 24.77 -10.33
CA SER A 309 4.79 23.39 -9.88
C SER A 309 3.54 22.73 -10.48
N PHE A 310 3.59 22.40 -11.76
CA PHE A 310 2.68 21.50 -12.45
C PHE A 310 3.24 20.08 -12.46
N SER A 311 3.74 19.63 -11.32
CA SER A 311 4.21 18.25 -11.22
C SER A 311 3.03 17.26 -11.13
N ALA A 312 3.18 16.10 -11.78
CA ALA A 312 2.24 14.98 -11.70
C ALA A 312 2.55 14.02 -10.55
N HIS A 313 3.59 14.27 -9.76
CA HIS A 313 3.92 13.45 -8.60
C HIS A 313 3.06 13.82 -7.39
N ALA A 314 2.91 12.90 -6.45
CA ALA A 314 2.24 13.16 -5.19
C ALA A 314 3.01 14.22 -4.39
N ASP A 315 2.28 15.19 -3.82
CA ASP A 315 2.84 16.12 -2.85
C ASP A 315 2.76 15.53 -1.43
N ALA A 316 3.34 16.20 -0.43
CA ALA A 316 3.35 15.70 0.94
C ALA A 316 1.93 15.40 1.46
N LYS A 317 0.93 16.18 1.04
CA LYS A 317 -0.47 15.95 1.41
C LYS A 317 -1.03 14.69 0.75
N GLY A 318 -0.78 14.51 -0.56
CA GLY A 318 -1.20 13.32 -1.30
C GLY A 318 -0.58 12.04 -0.75
N ILE A 319 0.70 12.07 -0.36
CA ILE A 319 1.37 10.90 0.22
C ILE A 319 0.73 10.50 1.55
N MET A 320 0.51 11.46 2.45
CA MET A 320 -0.16 11.20 3.74
C MET A 320 -1.60 10.72 3.54
N GLN A 321 -2.33 11.27 2.56
CA GLN A 321 -3.69 10.84 2.23
C GLN A 321 -3.73 9.37 1.76
N LEU A 322 -2.79 8.93 0.92
CA LEU A 322 -2.73 7.55 0.46
C LEU A 322 -2.41 6.61 1.63
N ILE A 323 -1.43 6.96 2.48
CA ILE A 323 -1.08 6.16 3.67
C ILE A 323 -2.28 6.02 4.60
N SER A 324 -2.97 7.13 4.88
CA SER A 324 -4.18 7.14 5.71
C SER A 324 -5.30 6.26 5.14
N HIS A 325 -5.51 6.28 3.82
CA HIS A 325 -6.54 5.48 3.16
C HIS A 325 -6.21 3.97 3.13
N CYS A 326 -4.95 3.63 2.86
CA CYS A 326 -4.49 2.24 2.78
C CYS A 326 -4.37 1.55 4.15
N GLU A 327 -4.11 2.32 5.22
CA GLU A 327 -3.81 1.80 6.57
C GLU A 327 -2.73 0.69 6.56
N PRO A 328 -1.53 0.94 6.00
CA PRO A 328 -0.48 -0.06 5.95
C PRO A 328 0.11 -0.32 7.34
N ARG A 329 0.65 -1.52 7.57
CA ARG A 329 1.39 -1.82 8.81
C ARG A 329 2.77 -1.18 8.84
N ASN A 330 3.42 -1.08 7.69
CA ASN A 330 4.74 -0.48 7.51
C ASN A 330 4.78 0.35 6.21
N VAL A 331 5.61 1.39 6.20
CA VAL A 331 5.83 2.24 5.03
C VAL A 331 7.31 2.22 4.63
N LEU A 332 7.61 2.20 3.34
CA LEU A 332 8.97 2.32 2.81
C LEU A 332 8.99 3.44 1.76
N LEU A 333 9.81 4.46 2.03
CA LEU A 333 10.00 5.60 1.15
C LEU A 333 11.08 5.27 0.12
N VAL A 334 10.75 5.49 -1.15
CA VAL A 334 11.67 5.42 -2.28
C VAL A 334 11.56 6.68 -3.13
N HIS A 335 12.45 6.84 -4.11
CA HIS A 335 12.35 7.89 -5.14
C HIS A 335 12.16 9.30 -4.54
N GLY A 336 13.16 9.77 -3.78
CA GLY A 336 13.17 11.10 -3.16
C GLY A 336 14.55 11.50 -2.67
N GLU A 337 14.70 12.75 -2.26
CA GLU A 337 15.95 13.29 -1.71
C GLU A 337 16.09 12.89 -0.23
N GLY A 338 17.26 12.40 0.18
CA GLY A 338 17.51 11.84 1.52
C GLY A 338 17.06 12.73 2.67
N GLU A 339 17.47 14.00 2.67
CA GLU A 339 17.09 14.97 3.71
C GLU A 339 15.57 15.18 3.80
N LYS A 340 14.89 15.22 2.64
CA LYS A 340 13.43 15.39 2.58
C LYS A 340 12.70 14.12 3.00
N MET A 341 13.26 12.95 2.71
CA MET A 341 12.71 11.66 3.17
C MET A 341 12.77 11.52 4.69
N VAL A 342 13.84 11.99 5.35
CA VAL A 342 13.95 12.02 6.82
C VAL A 342 12.79 12.80 7.44
N PHE A 343 12.47 13.97 6.89
CA PHE A 343 11.33 14.78 7.34
C PHE A 343 10.01 14.02 7.21
N LEU A 344 9.73 13.44 6.04
CA LEU A 344 8.48 12.72 5.79
C LEU A 344 8.37 11.45 6.64
N LYS A 345 9.47 10.71 6.84
CA LYS A 345 9.53 9.54 7.73
C LYS A 345 9.11 9.90 9.15
N ASN A 346 9.66 10.99 9.70
CA ASN A 346 9.31 11.44 11.05
C ASN A 346 7.84 11.83 11.13
N LYS A 347 7.32 12.51 10.11
CA LYS A 347 5.90 12.90 10.03
C LYS A 347 4.96 11.68 9.98
N ILE A 348 5.29 10.67 9.17
CA ILE A 348 4.52 9.41 9.06
C ILE A 348 4.47 8.69 10.41
N LYS A 349 5.62 8.57 11.08
CA LYS A 349 5.70 7.96 12.42
C LYS A 349 4.85 8.70 13.45
N GLN A 350 4.88 10.03 13.44
CA GLN A 350 4.12 10.85 14.38
C GLN A 350 2.61 10.79 14.15
N GLU A 351 2.17 10.81 12.89
CA GLU A 351 0.74 10.92 12.54
C GLU A 351 0.02 9.58 12.54
N PHE A 352 0.69 8.51 12.11
CA PHE A 352 0.08 7.19 11.95
C PHE A 352 0.58 6.12 12.93
N GLY A 353 1.68 6.37 13.65
CA GLY A 353 2.27 5.38 14.56
C GLY A 353 2.83 4.13 13.86
N VAL A 354 3.08 4.21 12.54
CA VAL A 354 3.59 3.11 11.72
C VAL A 354 5.11 3.22 11.53
N GLU A 355 5.78 2.08 11.47
CA GLU A 355 7.21 2.06 11.16
C GLU A 355 7.46 2.46 9.70
N CYS A 356 8.48 3.29 9.50
CA CYS A 356 8.79 3.89 8.21
C CYS A 356 10.28 3.74 7.89
N TYR A 357 10.57 3.15 6.73
CA TYR A 357 11.90 2.81 6.24
C TYR A 357 12.29 3.73 5.06
N MET A 358 13.58 3.92 4.84
CA MET A 358 14.14 4.74 3.75
C MET A 358 15.51 4.15 3.31
N PRO A 359 15.55 2.90 2.82
CA PRO A 359 16.81 2.23 2.53
C PRO A 359 17.62 2.97 1.47
N GLU A 360 18.94 2.94 1.62
CA GLU A 360 19.84 3.42 0.58
C GLU A 360 19.91 2.46 -0.60
N ASN A 361 20.45 2.92 -1.73
CA ASN A 361 20.61 2.06 -2.91
C ASN A 361 21.53 0.88 -2.58
N GLY A 362 21.03 -0.35 -2.79
CA GLY A 362 21.75 -1.59 -2.49
C GLY A 362 21.54 -2.12 -1.07
N GLU A 363 20.84 -1.39 -0.21
CA GLU A 363 20.50 -1.85 1.14
C GLU A 363 19.28 -2.80 1.10
N THR A 364 19.28 -3.81 1.97
CA THR A 364 18.15 -4.74 2.15
C THR A 364 17.43 -4.45 3.45
N SER A 365 16.13 -4.11 3.36
CA SER A 365 15.27 -3.92 4.53
C SER A 365 14.51 -5.21 4.88
N VAL A 366 14.61 -5.66 6.14
CA VAL A 366 13.88 -6.84 6.65
C VAL A 366 12.70 -6.38 7.50
N ILE A 367 11.49 -6.68 7.04
CA ILE A 367 10.24 -6.30 7.73
C ILE A 367 9.62 -7.56 8.33
N LYS A 368 9.46 -7.56 9.66
CA LYS A 368 8.81 -8.67 10.37
C LYS A 368 7.31 -8.57 10.20
N VAL A 369 6.71 -9.58 9.56
CA VAL A 369 5.26 -9.72 9.43
C VAL A 369 4.74 -10.74 10.44
N LYS A 370 3.54 -10.48 10.97
CA LYS A 370 2.84 -11.47 11.79
C LYS A 370 2.25 -12.53 10.88
N HIS A 371 2.76 -13.74 10.96
CA HIS A 371 2.21 -14.88 10.25
C HIS A 371 0.98 -15.38 11.02
N ASN A 372 -0.20 -15.32 10.40
CA ASN A 372 -1.40 -15.87 11.02
C ASN A 372 -1.53 -17.33 10.61
N ILE A 373 -1.67 -18.22 11.57
CA ILE A 373 -1.95 -19.63 11.26
C ILE A 373 -3.47 -19.73 11.07
N PRO A 374 -3.97 -20.07 9.86
CA PRO A 374 -5.39 -20.25 9.66
C PRO A 374 -5.84 -21.47 10.47
N LEU A 375 -6.86 -21.28 11.29
CA LEU A 375 -7.43 -22.30 12.15
C LEU A 375 -8.89 -22.50 11.76
N ASP A 376 -9.23 -23.68 11.27
CA ASP A 376 -10.62 -24.02 11.00
C ASP A 376 -11.31 -24.36 12.32
N THR A 377 -12.56 -23.94 12.53
CA THR A 377 -13.31 -24.30 13.73
C THR A 377 -14.76 -24.63 13.41
N SER A 378 -15.37 -25.47 14.23
CA SER A 378 -16.77 -25.83 14.05
C SER A 378 -17.70 -24.69 14.44
N LEU A 379 -18.75 -24.45 13.63
CA LEU A 379 -19.79 -23.48 13.91
C LEU A 379 -20.51 -23.73 15.25
N ASN A 380 -20.62 -24.99 15.66
CA ASN A 380 -21.27 -25.37 16.91
C ASN A 380 -20.47 -24.90 18.15
N LEU A 381 -19.15 -25.07 18.12
CA LEU A 381 -18.26 -24.60 19.17
C LEU A 381 -18.33 -23.07 19.35
N LEU A 382 -18.38 -22.33 18.24
CA LEU A 382 -18.56 -20.87 18.26
C LEU A 382 -19.92 -20.46 18.81
N LYS A 383 -21.01 -21.09 18.35
CA LYS A 383 -22.37 -20.77 18.78
C LYS A 383 -22.57 -20.99 20.28
N ARG A 384 -22.01 -22.06 20.85
CA ARG A 384 -22.14 -22.35 22.29
C ARG A 384 -21.49 -21.29 23.19
N GLN A 385 -20.41 -20.66 22.73
CA GLN A 385 -19.74 -19.57 23.45
C GLN A 385 -20.40 -18.20 23.28
N LEU A 386 -21.16 -18.05 22.18
CA LEU A 386 -22.00 -16.88 21.93
C LEU A 386 -23.26 -16.87 22.81
N VAL A 387 -23.71 -18.03 23.32
CA VAL A 387 -24.83 -18.10 24.28
C VAL A 387 -24.31 -17.66 25.65
N PRO A 388 -24.74 -16.50 26.18
CA PRO A 388 -24.42 -16.14 27.56
C PRO A 388 -25.08 -17.12 28.53
N ALA A 389 -24.49 -17.31 29.71
CA ALA A 389 -25.06 -18.15 30.77
C ALA A 389 -26.42 -17.63 31.26
N ASP A 390 -26.69 -16.33 31.00
CA ASP A 390 -27.96 -15.64 31.19
C ASP A 390 -28.31 -14.89 29.91
N GLU A 391 -29.51 -15.06 29.35
CA GLU A 391 -29.94 -14.44 28.07
C GLU A 391 -29.92 -12.88 28.08
N SER A 392 -29.69 -12.26 29.24
CA SER A 392 -29.71 -10.81 29.47
C SER A 392 -28.34 -10.10 29.49
N GLU A 393 -27.21 -10.80 29.41
CA GLU A 393 -25.89 -10.15 29.44
C GLU A 393 -25.27 -10.00 28.04
N GLU A 394 -25.06 -8.74 27.61
CA GLU A 394 -24.24 -8.43 26.44
C GLU A 394 -22.76 -8.83 26.68
N PRO A 395 -22.03 -9.29 25.65
CA PRO A 395 -20.62 -9.65 25.81
C PRO A 395 -19.77 -8.42 26.19
N ASP A 396 -19.26 -8.40 27.42
CA ASP A 396 -18.33 -7.37 27.90
C ASP A 396 -16.95 -7.51 27.22
N PRO A 397 -16.50 -6.52 26.42
CA PRO A 397 -15.19 -6.57 25.76
C PRO A 397 -13.99 -6.56 26.73
N LYS A 398 -14.20 -6.29 28.03
CA LYS A 398 -13.17 -6.38 29.07
C LYS A 398 -13.04 -7.77 29.69
N HIS A 399 -14.05 -8.63 29.55
CA HIS A 399 -14.04 -10.01 30.03
C HIS A 399 -13.91 -10.98 28.86
N LEU A 400 -12.67 -11.41 28.60
CA LEU A 400 -12.39 -12.44 27.60
C LEU A 400 -13.03 -13.76 28.02
N LYS A 401 -13.98 -14.28 27.23
CA LYS A 401 -14.51 -15.64 27.41
C LYS A 401 -13.46 -16.65 26.95
N ILE A 402 -13.17 -17.63 27.80
CA ILE A 402 -12.22 -18.71 27.50
C ILE A 402 -12.94 -19.75 26.64
N LEU A 403 -12.37 -20.04 25.46
CA LEU A 403 -12.86 -21.09 24.58
C LEU A 403 -12.02 -22.36 24.79
N HIS A 404 -12.65 -23.39 25.35
CA HIS A 404 -12.06 -24.72 25.50
C HIS A 404 -12.33 -25.56 24.25
N GLY A 405 -11.28 -26.18 23.70
CA GLY A 405 -11.38 -27.05 22.53
C GLY A 405 -10.11 -27.88 22.37
N ALA A 406 -10.18 -28.92 21.55
CA ALA A 406 -9.05 -29.73 21.15
C ALA A 406 -8.49 -29.22 19.82
N LEU A 407 -7.19 -28.94 19.77
CA LEU A 407 -6.49 -28.56 18.55
C LEU A 407 -5.99 -29.82 17.85
N GLN A 408 -6.59 -30.17 16.71
CA GLN A 408 -6.15 -31.27 15.87
C GLN A 408 -5.25 -30.73 14.74
N MET A 409 -4.04 -31.24 14.64
CA MET A 409 -3.08 -30.87 13.59
C MET A 409 -2.90 -32.05 12.62
N ARG A 410 -3.35 -31.90 11.36
CA ARG A 410 -3.18 -32.91 10.30
C ARG A 410 -2.39 -32.30 9.15
N GLY A 411 -1.08 -32.53 9.13
CA GLY A 411 -0.18 -31.91 8.14
C GLY A 411 -0.17 -30.38 8.28
N SER A 412 -0.57 -29.67 7.21
CA SER A 412 -0.67 -28.20 7.18
C SER A 412 -2.03 -27.65 7.61
N ARG A 413 -3.05 -28.50 7.81
CA ARG A 413 -4.37 -28.08 8.28
C ARG A 413 -4.46 -28.20 9.80
N MET A 414 -4.87 -27.11 10.44
CA MET A 414 -5.15 -27.05 11.87
C MET A 414 -6.63 -26.79 12.10
N GLN A 415 -7.26 -27.62 12.92
CA GLN A 415 -8.68 -27.52 13.23
C GLN A 415 -8.90 -27.52 14.74
N LEU A 416 -9.74 -26.60 15.21
CA LEU A 416 -10.19 -26.52 16.59
C LEU A 416 -11.59 -27.12 16.70
N THR A 417 -11.68 -28.28 17.38
CA THR A 417 -12.89 -29.06 17.54
C THR A 417 -13.22 -29.28 19.01
N GLU A 418 -14.39 -29.86 19.28
CA GLU A 418 -14.69 -30.34 20.64
C GLU A 418 -13.80 -31.55 20.99
N PRO A 419 -13.40 -31.71 22.26
CA PRO A 419 -12.62 -32.87 22.70
C PRO A 419 -13.29 -34.20 22.36
N SER A 420 -14.60 -34.32 22.58
CA SER A 420 -15.39 -35.52 22.27
C SER A 420 -15.37 -35.88 20.77
N VAL A 421 -15.41 -34.88 19.89
CA VAL A 421 -15.31 -35.04 18.44
C VAL A 421 -13.89 -35.43 18.06
N ALA A 422 -12.88 -34.79 18.66
CA ALA A 422 -11.49 -35.13 18.43
C ALA A 422 -11.17 -36.59 18.81
N PHE A 423 -11.65 -37.05 19.97
CA PHE A 423 -11.53 -38.45 20.40
C PHE A 423 -12.16 -39.41 19.39
N ARG A 424 -13.41 -39.13 18.96
CA ARG A 424 -14.11 -39.96 17.96
C ARG A 424 -13.35 -40.03 16.64
N GLU A 425 -12.84 -38.90 16.15
CA GLU A 425 -12.10 -38.85 14.88
C GLU A 425 -10.73 -39.52 14.94
N LEU A 426 -10.10 -39.54 16.12
CA LEU A 426 -8.84 -40.23 16.37
C LEU A 426 -9.04 -41.72 16.66
N GLY A 427 -10.29 -42.18 16.80
CA GLY A 427 -10.60 -43.55 17.21
C GLY A 427 -10.15 -43.86 18.63
N LEU A 428 -10.08 -42.83 19.47
CA LEU A 428 -9.68 -42.93 20.87
C LEU A 428 -10.92 -42.93 21.76
N GLU A 429 -10.91 -43.77 22.78
CA GLU A 429 -11.87 -43.72 23.87
C GLU A 429 -11.35 -42.77 24.95
N GLU A 430 -12.26 -42.02 25.57
CA GLU A 430 -11.90 -41.15 26.69
C GLU A 430 -11.49 -42.01 27.88
N TYR A 431 -10.27 -41.82 28.37
CA TYR A 431 -9.77 -42.54 29.53
C TYR A 431 -10.23 -41.84 30.81
N GLU A 432 -11.24 -42.38 31.47
CA GLU A 432 -11.72 -41.86 32.75
C GLU A 432 -10.71 -42.16 33.87
N LEU A 433 -9.82 -41.20 34.12
CA LEU A 433 -8.87 -41.28 35.22
C LEU A 433 -9.57 -40.79 36.51
N ARG A 434 -9.78 -41.72 37.44
CA ARG A 434 -10.28 -41.44 38.77
C ARG A 434 -9.19 -41.65 39.80
N PHE A 435 -8.88 -40.60 40.56
CA PHE A 435 -7.97 -40.66 41.69
C PHE A 435 -8.75 -41.08 42.92
N THR A 436 -8.14 -41.94 43.73
CA THR A 436 -8.73 -42.41 44.99
C THR A 436 -7.66 -42.40 46.06
N CYS A 437 -7.97 -41.79 47.20
CA CYS A 437 -7.12 -41.71 48.37
C CYS A 437 -7.88 -42.24 49.58
N ASP A 438 -7.26 -43.17 50.30
CA ASP A 438 -7.69 -43.59 51.63
C ASP A 438 -6.96 -42.75 52.67
N ILE A 439 -7.70 -42.17 53.62
CA ILE A 439 -7.18 -41.39 54.74
C ILE A 439 -7.69 -42.01 56.03
N THR A 440 -6.77 -42.52 56.84
CA THR A 440 -7.07 -43.09 58.16
C THR A 440 -7.07 -41.99 59.22
N LEU A 441 -8.13 -41.95 60.03
CA LEU A 441 -8.27 -41.08 61.20
C LEU A 441 -8.52 -41.94 62.44
N GLU A 442 -7.65 -41.79 63.43
CA GLU A 442 -7.84 -42.36 64.77
C GLU A 442 -8.66 -41.36 65.61
N GLU A 443 -9.97 -41.59 65.70
CA GLU A 443 -10.90 -40.74 66.46
C GLU A 443 -12.02 -41.59 67.05
N GLU A 444 -12.26 -41.43 68.35
CA GLU A 444 -13.37 -42.08 69.06
C GLU A 444 -14.71 -41.45 68.67
N GLY A 445 -15.66 -42.25 68.18
CA GLY A 445 -17.03 -41.79 67.92
C GLY A 445 -17.75 -42.53 66.79
N SER A 446 -19.04 -42.22 66.61
CA SER A 446 -19.83 -42.84 65.54
C SER A 446 -19.43 -42.32 64.16
N VAL A 447 -19.51 -43.20 63.14
CA VAL A 447 -19.22 -42.83 61.74
C VAL A 447 -20.09 -41.65 61.28
N SER A 448 -21.33 -41.56 61.76
CA SER A 448 -22.26 -40.46 61.44
C SER A 448 -21.72 -39.11 61.92
N ASN A 449 -21.16 -39.04 63.13
CA ASN A 449 -20.63 -37.79 63.69
C ASN A 449 -19.42 -37.29 62.90
N THR A 450 -18.50 -38.20 62.53
CA THR A 450 -17.33 -37.88 61.71
C THR A 450 -17.75 -37.40 60.31
N THR A 451 -18.76 -38.04 59.72
CA THR A 451 -19.30 -37.66 58.40
C THR A 451 -19.92 -36.27 58.42
N ASP A 452 -20.74 -35.95 59.43
CA ASP A 452 -21.34 -34.61 59.60
C ASP A 452 -20.29 -33.51 59.80
N ARG A 453 -19.19 -33.82 60.53
CA ARG A 453 -18.08 -32.89 60.71
C ARG A 453 -17.39 -32.56 59.40
N ILE A 454 -17.07 -33.59 58.60
CA ILE A 454 -16.44 -33.44 57.28
C ILE A 454 -17.36 -32.68 56.32
N TYR A 455 -18.66 -32.96 56.34
CA TYR A 455 -19.64 -32.25 55.52
C TYR A 455 -19.63 -30.73 55.79
N ARG A 456 -19.68 -30.32 57.05
CA ARG A 456 -19.62 -28.89 57.42
C ARG A 456 -18.29 -28.24 57.06
N LEU A 457 -17.20 -28.98 57.18
CA LEU A 457 -15.87 -28.50 56.79
C LEU A 457 -15.81 -28.25 55.28
N LEU A 458 -16.31 -29.18 54.46
CA LEU A 458 -16.33 -29.05 52.99
C LEU A 458 -17.24 -27.90 52.53
N GLN A 459 -18.40 -27.70 53.17
CA GLN A 459 -19.25 -26.54 52.89
C GLN A 459 -18.56 -25.20 53.17
N ARG A 460 -17.69 -25.13 54.19
CA ARG A 460 -16.95 -23.92 54.54
C ARG A 460 -15.82 -23.63 53.56
N GLU A 461 -15.08 -24.66 53.16
CA GLU A 461 -13.93 -24.52 52.24
C GLU A 461 -14.36 -24.24 50.80
N PHE A 462 -15.54 -24.74 50.38
CA PHE A 462 -16.04 -24.61 49.01
C PHE A 462 -17.41 -23.91 48.92
N PRO A 463 -17.53 -22.61 49.27
CA PRO A 463 -18.82 -21.89 49.29
C PRO A 463 -19.43 -21.68 47.90
N LYS A 464 -18.66 -21.90 46.83
CA LYS A 464 -19.10 -21.76 45.44
C LYS A 464 -19.43 -23.10 44.76
N CYS A 465 -19.17 -24.24 45.42
CA CYS A 465 -19.42 -25.57 44.86
C CYS A 465 -20.64 -26.21 45.55
N SER A 466 -21.38 -27.06 44.85
CA SER A 466 -22.47 -27.83 45.44
C SER A 466 -21.90 -28.95 46.32
N VAL A 467 -22.22 -28.93 47.61
CA VAL A 467 -21.86 -30.00 48.57
C VAL A 467 -23.14 -30.66 49.09
N GLN A 468 -23.37 -31.91 48.70
CA GLN A 468 -24.63 -32.63 48.97
C GLN A 468 -24.39 -33.98 49.63
N PHE A 469 -25.31 -34.38 50.50
CA PHE A 469 -25.37 -35.73 51.03
C PHE A 469 -26.09 -36.66 50.06
N SER A 470 -25.48 -37.80 49.78
CA SER A 470 -26.09 -38.89 49.02
C SER A 470 -26.86 -39.83 49.95
N ASN A 471 -27.86 -40.51 49.41
CA ASN A 471 -28.68 -41.48 50.15
C ASN A 471 -27.89 -42.70 50.67
N ASP A 472 -26.68 -42.93 50.16
CA ASP A 472 -25.77 -44.01 50.56
C ASP A 472 -24.79 -43.62 51.68
N GLY A 473 -24.93 -42.40 52.24
CA GLY A 473 -24.07 -41.87 53.30
C GLY A 473 -22.76 -41.25 52.80
N SER A 474 -22.57 -41.09 51.48
CA SER A 474 -21.45 -40.35 50.90
C SER A 474 -21.73 -38.85 50.78
N ILE A 475 -20.66 -38.06 50.71
CA ILE A 475 -20.69 -36.61 50.47
C ILE A 475 -20.17 -36.35 49.06
N ASN A 476 -20.98 -35.73 48.21
CA ASN A 476 -20.58 -35.28 46.88
C ASN A 476 -20.18 -33.81 46.92
N VAL A 477 -19.03 -33.48 46.34
CA VAL A 477 -18.53 -32.09 46.18
C VAL A 477 -18.33 -31.81 44.70
N GLY A 478 -19.01 -30.77 44.19
CA GLY A 478 -18.99 -30.45 42.75
C GLY A 478 -19.62 -31.58 41.93
N ASP A 479 -19.09 -31.79 40.72
CA ASP A 479 -19.67 -32.73 39.76
C ASP A 479 -19.08 -34.14 39.86
N SER A 480 -17.82 -34.30 40.32
CA SER A 480 -17.14 -35.61 40.27
C SER A 480 -16.44 -36.09 41.54
N VAL A 481 -16.40 -35.28 42.62
CA VAL A 481 -15.72 -35.65 43.87
C VAL A 481 -16.68 -36.32 44.85
N ILE A 482 -16.28 -37.49 45.36
CA ILE A 482 -17.05 -38.30 46.32
C ILE A 482 -16.18 -38.55 47.55
N VAL A 483 -16.73 -38.29 48.73
CA VAL A 483 -16.11 -38.57 50.03
C VAL A 483 -16.98 -39.56 50.79
N LYS A 484 -16.42 -40.69 51.20
CA LYS A 484 -17.13 -41.73 51.94
C LYS A 484 -16.37 -42.10 53.21
N VAL A 485 -17.07 -42.10 54.34
CA VAL A 485 -16.50 -42.46 55.64
C VAL A 485 -16.95 -43.87 56.02
N SER A 486 -16.02 -44.71 56.44
CA SER A 486 -16.26 -46.09 56.89
C SER A 486 -15.32 -46.45 58.03
N GLY A 487 -15.62 -47.45 58.87
CA GLY A 487 -14.71 -47.89 59.95
C GLY A 487 -15.42 -48.22 61.27
N GLU A 488 -14.63 -48.65 62.24
CA GLU A 488 -15.05 -49.06 63.60
C GLU A 488 -14.90 -47.90 64.61
N ASP A 489 -15.40 -48.04 65.83
CA ASP A 489 -15.54 -46.91 66.79
C ASP A 489 -14.21 -46.20 67.13
N ASP A 490 -13.07 -46.89 66.99
CA ASP A 490 -11.74 -46.35 67.32
C ASP A 490 -10.91 -45.94 66.09
N CYS A 491 -11.35 -46.26 64.87
CA CYS A 491 -10.59 -45.96 63.64
C CYS A 491 -11.51 -45.79 62.43
N LYS A 492 -11.44 -44.64 61.77
CA LYS A 492 -12.22 -44.30 60.57
C LYS A 492 -11.33 -44.24 59.33
N ASN A 493 -11.76 -44.87 58.24
CA ASN A 493 -11.19 -44.69 56.91
C ASN A 493 -12.09 -43.77 56.07
N ILE A 494 -11.52 -42.65 55.61
CA ILE A 494 -12.14 -41.74 54.65
C ILE A 494 -11.60 -42.06 53.26
N LEU A 495 -12.50 -42.52 52.40
CA LEU A 495 -12.26 -42.65 50.98
C LEU A 495 -12.60 -41.33 50.28
N VAL A 496 -11.62 -40.68 49.67
CA VAL A 496 -11.81 -39.51 48.81
C VAL A 496 -11.53 -39.93 47.38
N SER A 497 -12.51 -39.79 46.48
CA SER A 497 -12.39 -40.22 45.08
C SER A 497 -12.90 -39.16 44.12
N TRP A 498 -12.07 -38.71 43.18
CA TRP A 498 -12.37 -37.63 42.24
C TRP A 498 -11.91 -37.94 40.82
N SER A 499 -12.58 -37.35 39.82
CA SER A 499 -12.09 -37.43 38.43
C SER A 499 -10.94 -36.46 38.20
N HIS A 500 -10.13 -36.70 37.16
CA HIS A 500 -9.06 -35.78 36.77
C HIS A 500 -9.54 -34.34 36.48
N GLN A 501 -10.79 -34.15 36.06
CA GLN A 501 -11.34 -32.82 35.76
C GLN A 501 -11.45 -31.95 37.02
N ASP A 502 -11.62 -32.57 38.20
CA ASP A 502 -11.71 -31.91 39.51
C ASP A 502 -10.47 -32.18 40.38
N GLU A 503 -9.29 -32.34 39.77
CA GLU A 503 -8.04 -32.63 40.49
C GLU A 503 -7.71 -31.55 41.53
N ASP A 504 -7.89 -30.27 41.21
CA ASP A 504 -7.64 -29.17 42.14
C ASP A 504 -8.50 -29.28 43.41
N ILE A 505 -9.78 -29.64 43.25
CA ILE A 505 -10.74 -29.81 44.35
C ILE A 505 -10.37 -31.05 45.16
N GLY A 506 -10.14 -32.18 44.48
CA GLY A 506 -9.78 -33.44 45.12
C GLY A 506 -8.47 -33.36 45.91
N SER A 507 -7.44 -32.76 45.32
CA SER A 507 -6.12 -32.53 45.94
C SER A 507 -6.18 -31.54 47.10
N HIS A 508 -7.08 -30.54 47.05
CA HIS A 508 -7.32 -29.65 48.20
C HIS A 508 -8.03 -30.38 49.33
N ILE A 509 -9.07 -31.17 49.04
CA ILE A 509 -9.78 -31.99 50.03
C ILE A 509 -8.82 -32.97 50.70
N GLN A 510 -7.98 -33.64 49.91
CA GLN A 510 -6.94 -34.54 50.44
C GLN A 510 -5.99 -33.79 51.40
N ARG A 511 -5.56 -32.57 51.05
CA ARG A 511 -4.70 -31.75 51.91
C ARG A 511 -5.38 -31.33 53.21
N VAL A 512 -6.64 -30.94 53.15
CA VAL A 512 -7.39 -30.47 54.33
C VAL A 512 -7.75 -31.65 55.26
N LEU A 513 -7.97 -32.85 54.71
CA LEU A 513 -8.34 -34.03 55.49
C LEU A 513 -7.14 -34.82 56.02
N ARG A 514 -5.93 -34.62 55.49
CA ARG A 514 -4.72 -35.19 56.10
C ARG A 514 -4.34 -34.38 57.34
N PRO A 515 -4.19 -35.02 58.52
CA PRO A 515 -3.56 -34.36 59.66
C PRO A 515 -2.12 -34.02 59.28
N GLU A 516 -1.66 -32.80 59.59
CA GLU A 516 -0.25 -32.44 59.50
C GLU A 516 0.56 -33.48 60.29
N GLN A 517 1.32 -34.33 59.59
CA GLN A 517 2.42 -35.02 60.21
C GLN A 517 3.47 -33.94 60.54
N SER A 518 3.51 -33.54 61.80
CA SER A 518 4.63 -32.82 62.41
C SER A 518 5.94 -33.57 62.23
#